data_AF-A0A379LRJ7-F1
#
_entry.id   AF-A0A379LRJ7-F1
#
_cell.length_a   1.000
_cell.length_b   1.000
_cell.length_c   1.000
_cell.angle_alpha   90.00
_cell.angle_beta   90.00
_cell.angle_gamma   90.00
#
_symmetry.space_group_name_H-M   'P 1'
#
loop_
_entity.id
_entity.type
_entity.pdbx_description
1 polymer ?
#
loop_
_entity_poly.entity_id
_entity_poly.type
_entity_poly.pdbx_seq_one_letter_code
_entity_poly.pdbx_strand_id
1 'polypeptide(L)'
;MNRVGQGKAWYIASRNDLSFQRDFYGALIKQLALPRALAIDLPPGVVVQRRTDGEQAFLFVQNFTGQVQQLSLPAGLSDLIDGSVVGGSLVLAPWGCRVLSVPLTEGTSL
;
A
#
# COMPACT_ATOMS: atom_id res chain seq x y z
N MET A 1 11.88 18.06 -16.38
CA MET A 1 11.10 18.58 -15.24
C MET A 1 11.22 20.09 -15.25
N ASN A 2 10.10 20.80 -15.16
CA ASN A 2 10.07 22.25 -15.03
C ASN A 2 9.60 22.65 -13.63
N ARG A 3 10.16 23.71 -13.06
CA ARG A 3 9.67 24.30 -11.80
C ARG A 3 8.68 25.40 -12.13
N VAL A 4 7.51 25.38 -11.50
CA VAL A 4 6.44 26.36 -11.74
C VAL A 4 5.92 26.82 -10.38
N GLY A 5 6.27 28.05 -9.98
CA GLY A 5 6.05 28.52 -8.61
C GLY A 5 6.69 27.59 -7.59
N GLN A 6 5.90 27.14 -6.60
CA GLN A 6 6.34 26.16 -5.60
C GLN A 6 6.22 24.71 -6.08
N GLY A 7 5.65 24.50 -7.26
CA GLY A 7 5.40 23.18 -7.83
C GLY A 7 6.47 22.71 -8.81
N LYS A 8 6.30 21.47 -9.27
CA LYS A 8 7.10 20.83 -10.32
C LYS A 8 6.15 20.21 -11.35
N ALA A 9 6.49 20.33 -12.62
CA ALA A 9 5.77 19.72 -13.74
C ALA A 9 6.70 18.78 -14.51
N TRP A 10 6.21 17.59 -14.85
CA TRP A 10 6.94 16.59 -15.64
C TRP A 10 6.16 16.27 -16.91
N TYR A 11 6.88 16.12 -18.02
CA TYR A 11 6.34 15.71 -19.31
C TYR A 11 7.09 14.46 -19.77
N ILE A 12 6.35 13.39 -20.08
CA ILE A 12 6.88 12.13 -20.59
C ILE A 12 6.46 12.05 -22.07
N ALA A 13 7.40 12.32 -22.98
CA ALA A 13 7.14 12.56 -24.40
C ALA A 13 6.98 11.28 -25.26
N SER A 14 7.11 10.11 -24.65
CA SER A 14 7.05 8.81 -25.33
C SER A 14 6.28 7.79 -24.49
N ARG A 15 5.79 6.74 -25.13
CA ARG A 15 5.33 5.55 -24.42
C ARG A 15 6.56 4.78 -23.94
N ASN A 16 6.66 4.59 -22.64
CA ASN A 16 7.74 3.86 -22.00
C ASN A 16 7.23 2.54 -21.42
N ASP A 17 8.15 1.62 -21.14
CA ASP A 17 7.86 0.33 -20.56
C ASP A 17 7.47 0.42 -19.06
N LEU A 18 7.19 -0.74 -18.48
CA LEU A 18 6.80 -0.85 -17.08
C LEU A 18 7.95 -0.51 -16.12
N SER A 19 9.20 -0.82 -16.48
CA SER A 19 10.38 -0.49 -15.66
C SER A 19 10.52 1.01 -15.50
N PHE A 20 10.44 1.77 -16.59
CA PHE A 20 10.48 3.23 -16.55
C PHE A 20 9.40 3.80 -15.63
N GLN A 21 8.16 3.31 -15.75
CA GLN A 21 7.05 3.79 -14.93
C GLN A 21 7.29 3.51 -13.43
N ARG A 22 7.77 2.31 -13.10
CA ARG A 22 8.11 1.92 -11.73
C ARG A 22 9.20 2.79 -11.13
N ASP A 23 10.27 3.03 -11.88
CA ASP A 23 11.41 3.83 -11.39
C ASP A 23 11.02 5.30 -11.25
N PHE A 24 10.34 5.86 -12.26
CA PHE A 24 9.93 7.25 -12.28
C PHE A 24 8.95 7.59 -11.14
N TYR A 25 7.84 6.84 -11.04
CA TYR A 25 6.87 7.09 -9.97
C TYR A 25 7.39 6.65 -8.60
N GLY A 26 8.20 5.59 -8.52
CA GLY A 26 8.85 5.18 -7.29
C GLY A 26 9.76 6.26 -6.71
N ALA A 27 10.54 6.94 -7.57
CA ALA A 27 11.34 8.09 -7.16
C ALA A 27 10.48 9.27 -6.68
N LEU A 28 9.38 9.58 -7.37
CA LEU A 28 8.46 10.65 -6.96
C LEU A 28 7.76 10.36 -5.63
N ILE A 29 7.28 9.11 -5.43
CA ILE A 29 6.67 8.66 -4.16
C ILE A 29 7.63 8.90 -3.00
N LYS A 30 8.90 8.50 -3.16
CA LYS A 30 9.95 8.72 -2.14
C LYS A 30 10.23 10.21 -1.94
N GLN A 31 10.43 10.97 -3.02
CA GLN A 31 10.77 12.40 -2.96
C GLN A 31 9.66 13.25 -2.34
N LEU A 32 8.39 12.87 -2.51
CA LEU A 32 7.23 13.59 -2.00
C LEU A 32 6.70 13.00 -0.69
N ALA A 33 7.34 11.96 -0.16
CA ALA A 33 6.89 11.21 1.02
C ALA A 33 5.40 10.84 0.95
N LEU A 34 4.94 10.33 -0.21
CA LEU A 34 3.53 10.01 -0.40
C LEU A 34 3.13 8.87 0.55
N PRO A 35 2.00 9.01 1.26
CA PRO A 35 1.56 8.02 2.22
C PRO A 35 1.19 6.71 1.52
N ARG A 36 1.57 5.60 2.13
CA ARG A 36 1.20 4.25 1.69
C ARG A 36 -0.02 3.78 2.49
N ALA A 37 -0.79 2.87 1.91
CA ALA A 37 -1.85 2.19 2.67
C ALA A 37 -1.24 1.34 3.80
N LEU A 38 -0.09 0.72 3.53
CA LEU A 38 0.70 -0.07 4.46
C LEU A 38 2.18 0.05 4.05
N ALA A 39 3.09 0.43 4.95
CA ALA A 39 4.50 0.64 4.61
C ALA A 39 5.33 -0.65 4.61
N ILE A 40 4.90 -1.63 3.83
CA ILE A 40 5.63 -2.88 3.57
C ILE A 40 5.87 -3.05 2.07
N ASP A 41 6.84 -3.86 1.69
CA ASP A 41 6.98 -4.26 0.30
C ASP A 41 5.89 -5.28 -0.06
N LEU A 42 5.16 -4.99 -1.14
CA LEU A 42 4.09 -5.83 -1.62
C LEU A 42 4.58 -6.70 -2.78
N PRO A 43 4.35 -8.03 -2.74
CA PRO A 43 4.69 -8.89 -3.86
C PRO A 43 3.82 -8.53 -5.08
N PRO A 44 4.31 -8.79 -6.32
CA PRO A 44 3.56 -8.54 -7.53
C PRO A 44 2.17 -9.20 -7.51
N GLY A 45 1.14 -8.44 -7.87
CA GLY A 45 -0.25 -8.91 -7.87
C GLY A 45 -0.96 -8.79 -6.52
N VAL A 46 -0.27 -8.39 -5.45
CA VAL A 46 -0.93 -8.00 -4.20
C VAL A 46 -1.10 -6.49 -4.13
N VAL A 47 -2.29 -6.05 -3.76
CA VAL A 47 -2.65 -4.64 -3.61
C VAL A 47 -3.25 -4.42 -2.22
N VAL A 48 -2.84 -3.32 -1.57
CA VAL A 48 -3.46 -2.86 -0.32
C VAL A 48 -4.10 -1.50 -0.55
N GLN A 49 -5.40 -1.39 -0.25
CA GLN A 49 -6.14 -0.13 -0.31
C GLN A 49 -6.57 0.28 1.09
N ARG A 50 -6.55 1.59 1.38
CA ARG A 50 -6.92 2.14 2.68
C ARG A 50 -8.20 2.95 2.59
N ARG A 51 -9.12 2.70 3.53
CA ARG A 51 -10.26 3.57 3.85
C ARG A 51 -10.15 3.99 5.31
N THR A 52 -10.85 5.06 5.70
CA THR A 52 -10.93 5.49 7.09
C THR A 52 -12.29 6.12 7.36
N ASP A 53 -12.77 5.98 8.59
CA ASP A 53 -13.93 6.70 9.14
C ASP A 53 -13.53 7.92 9.98
N GLY A 54 -12.22 8.19 10.14
CA GLY A 54 -11.67 9.24 10.99
C GLY A 54 -11.15 8.74 12.35
N GLU A 55 -11.58 7.58 12.81
CA GLU A 55 -11.15 6.98 14.09
C GLU A 55 -10.24 5.76 13.87
N GLN A 56 -10.50 4.99 12.81
CA GLN A 56 -9.70 3.85 12.42
C GLN A 56 -9.49 3.79 10.91
N ALA A 57 -8.44 3.09 10.50
CA ALA A 57 -8.16 2.77 9.12
C ALA A 57 -8.50 1.31 8.83
N PHE A 58 -9.00 1.08 7.62
CA PHE A 58 -9.37 -0.22 7.08
C PHE A 58 -8.49 -0.53 5.88
N LEU A 59 -7.75 -1.64 5.96
CA LEU A 59 -6.82 -2.11 4.94
C LEU A 59 -7.41 -3.31 4.21
N PHE A 60 -7.68 -3.14 2.92
CA PHE A 60 -8.15 -4.19 2.03
C PHE A 60 -6.94 -4.83 1.35
N VAL A 61 -6.49 -5.97 1.88
CA VAL A 61 -5.32 -6.70 1.41
C VAL A 61 -5.78 -7.77 0.43
N GLN A 62 -5.49 -7.56 -0.86
CA GLN A 62 -6.07 -8.32 -1.97
C GLN A 62 -4.98 -9.00 -2.79
N ASN A 63 -5.13 -10.31 -3.02
CA ASN A 63 -4.27 -11.09 -3.89
C ASN A 63 -4.96 -11.29 -5.25
N PHE A 64 -4.51 -10.62 -6.29
CA PHE A 64 -5.00 -10.78 -7.66
C PHE A 64 -4.20 -11.83 -8.46
N THR A 65 -3.62 -12.81 -7.77
CA THR A 65 -2.89 -13.91 -8.41
C THR A 65 -3.59 -15.24 -8.12
N GLY A 66 -3.37 -16.21 -9.02
CA GLY A 66 -3.78 -17.59 -8.81
C GLY A 66 -2.86 -18.39 -7.87
N GLN A 67 -1.98 -17.72 -7.13
CA GLN A 67 -0.98 -18.32 -6.25
C GLN A 67 -1.17 -17.86 -4.81
N VAL A 68 -0.71 -18.66 -3.85
CA VAL A 68 -0.63 -18.24 -2.45
C VAL A 68 0.40 -17.12 -2.32
N GLN A 69 0.07 -16.07 -1.56
CA GLN A 69 0.98 -14.95 -1.28
C GLN A 69 1.21 -14.83 0.21
N GLN A 70 2.45 -14.52 0.60
CA GLN A 70 2.82 -14.28 1.99
C GLN A 70 3.30 -12.84 2.17
N LEU A 71 2.79 -12.19 3.21
CA LEU A 71 3.08 -10.79 3.54
C LEU A 71 3.64 -10.70 4.94
N SER A 72 4.70 -9.92 5.11
CA SER A 72 5.16 -9.53 6.44
C SER A 72 4.37 -8.33 6.93
N LEU A 73 3.60 -8.49 8.01
CA LEU A 73 2.74 -7.43 8.55
C LEU A 73 3.34 -6.82 9.82
N PRO A 74 3.19 -5.49 10.03
CA PRO A 74 3.47 -4.89 11.32
C PRO A 74 2.50 -5.43 12.38
N ALA A 75 2.87 -5.27 13.66
CA ALA A 75 1.98 -5.59 14.76
C ALA A 75 0.86 -4.53 14.91
N GLY A 76 -0.18 -4.86 15.66
CA GLY A 76 -1.27 -3.92 16.00
C GLY A 76 -2.37 -3.83 14.95
N LEU A 77 -2.44 -4.77 14.01
CA LEU A 77 -3.55 -4.92 13.07
C LEU A 77 -4.54 -5.95 13.63
N SER A 78 -5.83 -5.73 13.41
CA SER A 78 -6.88 -6.70 13.74
C SER A 78 -7.62 -7.10 12.49
N ASP A 79 -7.93 -8.39 12.32
CA ASP A 79 -8.79 -8.83 11.23
C ASP A 79 -10.25 -8.54 11.55
N LEU A 80 -10.97 -7.93 10.61
CA LEU A 80 -12.37 -7.56 10.81
C LEU A 80 -13.36 -8.72 10.64
N ILE A 81 -12.95 -9.84 10.05
CA ILE A 81 -13.82 -10.99 9.81
C ILE A 81 -13.89 -11.85 11.07
N ASP A 82 -12.75 -12.17 11.68
CA ASP A 82 -12.67 -13.08 12.83
C ASP A 82 -12.24 -12.39 14.14
N GLY A 83 -11.86 -11.11 14.10
CA GLY A 83 -11.44 -10.33 15.27
C GLY A 83 -10.05 -10.66 15.79
N SER A 84 -9.29 -11.53 15.10
CA SER A 84 -7.95 -11.91 15.53
C SER A 84 -6.95 -10.77 15.35
N VAL A 85 -6.00 -10.66 16.29
CA VAL A 85 -4.85 -9.77 16.13
C VAL A 85 -3.88 -10.43 15.14
N VAL A 86 -3.53 -9.70 14.08
CA VAL A 86 -2.65 -10.18 13.03
C VAL A 86 -1.32 -9.43 13.11
N GLY A 87 -0.22 -10.16 13.04
CA GLY A 87 1.14 -9.59 13.02
C GLY A 87 2.16 -10.62 12.57
N GLY A 88 3.29 -10.14 12.05
CA GLY A 88 4.39 -11.00 11.59
C GLY A 88 4.17 -11.54 10.18
N SER A 89 3.22 -12.46 9.98
CA SER A 89 2.97 -13.06 8.67
C SER A 89 1.48 -13.23 8.38
N LEU A 90 1.03 -12.76 7.21
CA LEU A 90 -0.29 -13.05 6.67
C LEU A 90 -0.16 -13.88 5.39
N VAL A 91 -0.89 -14.99 5.34
CA VAL A 91 -1.01 -15.84 4.14
C VAL A 91 -2.33 -15.54 3.46
N LEU A 92 -2.27 -15.17 2.18
CA LEU A 92 -3.43 -14.96 1.31
C LEU A 92 -3.55 -16.14 0.35
N ALA A 93 -4.73 -16.76 0.33
CA ALA A 93 -5.09 -17.74 -0.69
C ALA A 93 -5.11 -17.10 -2.10
N PRO A 94 -5.04 -17.90 -3.18
CA PRO A 94 -5.32 -17.44 -4.54
C PRO A 94 -6.64 -16.65 -4.59
N TRP A 95 -6.62 -15.47 -5.22
CA TRP A 95 -7.79 -14.58 -5.31
C TRP A 95 -8.38 -14.14 -3.96
N GLY A 96 -7.63 -14.34 -2.88
CA GLY A 96 -8.06 -14.07 -1.51
C GLY A 96 -8.04 -12.58 -1.16
N CYS A 97 -8.89 -12.22 -0.21
CA CYS A 97 -8.96 -10.88 0.38
C CYS A 97 -9.05 -10.99 1.89
N ARG A 98 -8.37 -10.09 2.61
CA ARG A 98 -8.50 -9.88 4.05
C ARG A 98 -8.71 -8.41 4.32
N VAL A 99 -9.54 -8.10 5.32
CA VAL A 99 -9.80 -6.71 5.73
C VAL A 99 -9.28 -6.54 7.14
N LEU A 100 -8.27 -5.70 7.28
CA LEU A 100 -7.62 -5.42 8.57
C LEU A 100 -8.02 -4.03 9.05
N SER A 101 -8.13 -3.84 10.37
CA SER A 101 -8.34 -2.55 11.00
C SER A 101 -7.17 -2.17 11.88
N VAL A 102 -6.99 -0.86 12.03
CA VAL A 102 -5.99 -0.25 12.92
C VAL A 102 -6.51 1.09 13.41
N PRO A 103 -6.47 1.37 14.73
CA PRO A 103 -6.84 2.67 15.26
C PRO A 103 -5.95 3.78 14.70
N LEU A 104 -6.56 4.88 14.28
CA LEU A 104 -5.82 6.09 13.95
C LEU A 104 -5.45 6.79 15.26
N THR A 105 -4.23 6.55 15.72
CA THR A 105 -3.61 7.36 16.77
C THR A 105 -2.94 8.57 16.13
N GLU A 106 -3.04 9.75 16.75
CA GLU A 106 -2.36 10.96 16.27
C GLU A 106 -0.86 10.67 16.06
N GLY A 107 -0.40 10.74 14.81
CA GLY A 107 1.01 10.61 14.45
C GLY A 107 1.48 9.23 13.95
N THR A 108 0.63 8.21 13.91
CA THR A 108 1.06 6.87 13.47
C THR A 108 1.15 6.77 11.93
N SER A 109 2.38 6.80 11.42
CA SER A 109 2.68 6.37 10.05
C SER A 109 2.88 4.85 10.06
N LEU A 110 1.96 4.12 9.42
CA LEU A 110 2.02 2.66 9.23
C LEU A 110 2.70 2.27 7.93
#